data_AF-A0A957YRU0-F1
#
_entry.id   AF-A0A957YRU0-F1
#
_cell.length_a   1.000
_cell.length_b   1.000
_cell.length_c   1.000
_cell.angle_alpha   90.00
_cell.angle_beta   90.00
_cell.angle_gamma   90.00
#
_symmetry.space_group_name_H-M   'P 1'
#
loop_
_entity.id
_entity.type
_entity.pdbx_description
1 polymer ?
#
loop_
_entity_poly.entity_id
_entity_poly.type
_entity_poly.pdbx_seq_one_letter_code
_entity_poly.pdbx_strand_id
1 'polypeptide(L)' 'RTLLQGDLYATLAAYNGGPGNAIEWKSLAGDDPDLFLESVRFEETRNYIRNIYEIYLVYRRLYSGGTN' A
#
# COMPACT_ATOMS: atom_id res chain seq x y z
N ARG A 1 -9.78 -15.14 -1.05
CA ARG A 1 -9.04 -14.56 0.10
C ARG A 1 -7.52 -14.44 -0.17
N THR A 2 -7.11 -14.40 -1.44
CA THR A 2 -5.69 -14.43 -1.86
C THR A 2 -5.45 -13.48 -3.04
N LEU A 3 -6.23 -12.39 -3.13
CA LEU A 3 -6.19 -11.54 -4.32
C LEU A 3 -4.86 -10.77 -4.48
N LEU A 4 -4.04 -10.67 -3.43
CA LEU A 4 -2.93 -9.70 -3.38
C LEU A 4 -1.64 -10.22 -2.76
N GLN A 5 -1.51 -11.52 -2.49
CA GLN A 5 -0.22 -12.22 -2.23
C GLN A 5 0.83 -11.48 -1.36
N GLY A 6 0.42 -10.81 -0.28
CA GLY A 6 1.36 -10.09 0.59
C GLY A 6 1.79 -8.70 0.11
N ASP A 7 1.26 -8.21 -1.01
CA ASP A 7 1.39 -6.82 -1.44
C ASP A 7 0.45 -5.93 -0.62
N LEU A 8 1.02 -5.34 0.43
CA LEU A 8 0.31 -4.47 1.36
C LEU A 8 -0.27 -3.24 0.64
N TYR A 9 0.46 -2.65 -0.31
CA TYR A 9 0.03 -1.44 -0.99
C TYR A 9 -1.17 -1.69 -1.89
N ALA A 10 -1.14 -2.76 -2.67
CA ALA A 10 -2.28 -3.17 -3.48
C ALA A 10 -3.51 -3.50 -2.62
N THR A 11 -3.30 -4.04 -1.41
CA THR A 11 -4.39 -4.38 -0.48
C THR A 11 -5.07 -3.14 0.09
N LEU A 12 -4.28 -2.15 0.50
CA LEU A 12 -4.78 -0.88 0.98
C LEU A 12 -5.49 -0.11 -0.15
N ALA A 13 -4.94 -0.15 -1.37
CA ALA A 13 -5.57 0.43 -2.55
C ALA A 13 -6.91 -0.22 -2.88
N ALA A 14 -7.00 -1.56 -2.83
CA ALA A 14 -8.23 -2.28 -3.09
C ALA A 14 -9.31 -1.99 -2.05
N TYR A 15 -8.91 -1.79 -0.79
CA TYR A 15 -9.82 -1.46 0.30
C TYR A 15 -10.44 -0.07 0.18
N ASN A 16 -9.63 0.96 -0.11
CA ASN A 16 -10.12 2.34 -0.19
C ASN A 16 -10.57 2.74 -1.61
N GLY A 17 -9.79 2.40 -2.64
CA GLY A 17 -10.06 2.75 -4.05
C GLY A 17 -10.81 1.68 -4.84
N GLY A 18 -11.08 0.52 -4.25
CA GLY A 18 -11.78 -0.60 -4.89
C GLY A 18 -10.85 -1.58 -5.63
N PRO A 19 -11.19 -2.89 -5.67
CA PRO A 19 -10.30 -3.93 -6.17
C PRO A 19 -10.00 -3.85 -7.68
N GLY A 20 -10.95 -3.39 -8.50
CA GLY A 20 -10.73 -3.22 -9.93
C GLY A 20 -9.66 -2.17 -10.24
N ASN A 21 -9.72 -1.03 -9.56
CA ASN A 21 -8.73 0.03 -9.68
C ASN A 21 -7.36 -0.43 -9.17
N ALA A 22 -7.31 -1.13 -8.04
CA ALA A 22 -6.05 -1.66 -7.50
C ALA A 22 -5.35 -2.63 -8.45
N ILE A 23 -6.11 -3.48 -9.15
CA ILE A 23 -5.56 -4.38 -10.18
C ILE A 23 -5.01 -3.57 -11.36
N GLU A 24 -5.72 -2.55 -11.85
CA GLU A 24 -5.26 -1.69 -12.95
C GLU A 24 -3.96 -0.95 -12.56
N TRP A 25 -3.92 -0.32 -11.38
CA TRP A 25 -2.74 0.39 -10.90
C TRP A 25 -1.55 -0.55 -10.70
N LYS A 26 -1.75 -1.75 -10.13
CA LYS A 26 -0.70 -2.75 -9.99
C LYS A 26 -0.18 -3.24 -11.34
N SER A 27 -1.05 -3.38 -12.33
CA SER A 27 -0.66 -3.72 -13.70
C SER A 27 0.23 -2.63 -14.35
N LEU A 28 0.03 -1.36 -14.02
CA LEU A 28 0.84 -0.25 -14.56
C LEU A 28 2.20 -0.16 -13.88
N ALA A 29 2.26 -0.48 -12.59
CA ALA A 29 3.46 -0.32 -11.78
C ALA A 29 4.37 -1.55 -11.71
N GLY A 30 3.82 -2.75 -11.97
CA GLY A 30 4.53 -3.99 -11.69
C GLY A 30 4.89 -4.08 -10.21
N ASP A 31 6.14 -4.40 -9.91
CA ASP A 31 6.64 -4.55 -8.53
C ASP A 31 7.32 -3.30 -7.95
N ASP A 32 7.28 -2.19 -8.68
CA ASP A 32 7.80 -0.91 -8.19
C ASP A 32 6.76 -0.20 -7.29
N PRO A 33 7.01 -0.09 -5.98
CA PRO A 33 6.07 0.51 -5.04
C PRO A 33 5.94 2.03 -5.19
N ASP A 34 6.99 2.72 -5.66
CA ASP A 34 6.95 4.16 -5.89
C ASP A 34 6.10 4.45 -7.12
N LEU A 35 6.33 3.70 -8.20
CA LEU A 35 5.49 3.76 -9.39
C LEU A 35 4.04 3.34 -9.10
N PHE A 36 3.83 2.38 -8.18
CA PHE A 36 2.49 2.01 -7.73
C PHE A 36 1.78 3.20 -7.11
N LEU A 37 2.42 3.87 -6.15
CA LEU A 37 1.82 5.03 -5.49
C LEU A 37 1.52 6.17 -6.48
N GLU A 38 2.39 6.40 -7.48
CA GLU A 38 2.16 7.39 -8.53
C GLU A 38 1.00 7.02 -9.45
N SER A 39 0.85 5.72 -9.78
CA SER A 39 -0.22 5.22 -10.65
C SER A 39 -1.63 5.31 -10.03
N VAL A 40 -1.73 5.36 -8.70
CA VAL A 40 -3.02 5.51 -8.00
C VAL A 40 -3.63 6.88 -8.33
N ARG A 41 -4.72 6.86 -9.11
CA ARG A 41 -5.35 8.08 -9.63
C ARG A 41 -6.15 8.86 -8.59
N PHE A 42 -6.63 8.19 -7.54
CA PHE A 42 -7.42 8.82 -6.49
C PHE A 42 -6.51 9.40 -5.41
N GLU A 43 -6.61 10.71 -5.21
CA GLU A 43 -5.84 11.41 -4.18
C GLU A 43 -6.14 10.86 -2.79
N GLU A 44 -7.41 10.63 -2.46
CA GLU A 44 -7.82 10.01 -1.21
C GLU A 44 -7.11 8.68 -0.97
N THR A 45 -7.07 7.81 -1.99
CA THR A 45 -6.43 6.50 -1.89
C THR A 45 -4.92 6.60 -1.73
N ARG A 46 -4.26 7.54 -2.43
CA ARG A 46 -2.82 7.81 -2.21
C ARG A 46 -2.54 8.27 -0.79
N ASN A 47 -3.35 9.20 -0.29
CA ASN A 47 -3.20 9.74 1.06
C ASN A 47 -3.45 8.65 2.12
N TYR A 48 -4.48 7.81 1.91
CA TYR A 48 -4.76 6.66 2.77
C TYR A 48 -3.57 5.70 2.86
N ILE A 49 -3.00 5.32 1.71
CA ILE A 49 -1.84 4.42 1.67
C ILE A 49 -0.63 5.04 2.40
N ARG A 50 -0.32 6.32 2.15
CA ARG A 50 0.78 7.02 2.82
C ARG A 50 0.60 7.05 4.34
N ASN A 51 -0.59 7.41 4.83
CA ASN A 51 -0.87 7.46 6.26
C ASN A 51 -0.67 6.11 6.96
N ILE A 52 -1.15 5.02 6.37
CA ILE A 52 -0.97 3.67 6.93
C ILE A 52 0.52 3.28 6.92
N TYR A 53 1.24 3.60 5.84
CA TYR A 53 2.67 3.31 5.75
C TYR A 53 3.49 4.09 6.80
N GLU A 54 3.20 5.37 7.01
CA GLU A 54 3.84 6.19 8.05
C GLU A 54 3.60 5.62 9.45
N ILE A 55 2.35 5.24 9.77
CA ILE A 55 2.03 4.57 11.03
C ILE A 55 2.81 3.26 11.16
N TYR A 56 2.85 2.45 10.12
CA TYR A 56 3.62 1.20 10.11
C TYR A 56 5.11 1.43 10.41
N LEU A 57 5.73 2.45 9.81
CA LEU A 57 7.13 2.80 10.06
C LEU A 57 7.36 3.25 11.51
N VAL A 58 6.45 4.04 12.08
CA VAL A 58 6.53 4.44 13.49
C VAL A 58 6.47 3.21 14.41
N TYR A 59 5.50 2.33 14.20
CA TYR A 59 5.38 1.09 14.99
C TYR A 59 6.61 0.20 14.82
N ARG A 60 7.08 0.00 13.58
CA ARG A 60 8.30 -0.75 13.32
C ARG A 60 9.49 -0.15 14.06
N ARG A 61 9.65 1.17 14.07
CA ARG A 61 10.74 1.84 14.81
C ARG A 61 10.62 1.63 16.33
N LEU A 62 9.42 1.75 16.90
CA LEU A 62 9.20 1.60 18.33
C LEU A 62 9.46 0.16 18.82
N TYR A 63 9.08 -0.83 18.02
CA TYR A 63 9.12 -2.24 18.43
C TYR A 63 10.31 -3.03 17.83
N SER A 64 11.02 -2.52 16.84
CA SER A 64 12.26 -3.16 16.31
C SER A 64 13.45 -3.09 17.27
N GLY A 65 13.40 -2.22 18.29
CA GLY A 65 14.39 -2.16 19.37
C GLY A 65 14.11 -3.07 20.58
N GLY A 66 13.04 -3.87 20.53
CA GLY A 66 12.57 -4.71 21.65
C GLY A 66 13.12 -6.14 21.68
N THR A 67 14.14 -6.46 20.89
CA THR A 67 14.86 -7.74 20.98
C THR A 67 16.27 -7.49 21.52
N ASN A 68 16.41 -7.57 22.84
CA ASN A 68 17.64 -8.01 23.51
C ASN A 68 17.37 -9.38 24.13
#